data_AF-A0A9D6FED8-F1
#
_entry.id   AF-A0A9D6FED8-F1
#
_cell.length_a   1.000
_cell.length_b   1.000
_cell.length_c   1.000
_cell.angle_alpha   90.00
_cell.angle_beta   90.00
_cell.angle_gamma   90.00
#
_symmetry.space_group_name_H-M   'P 1'
#
loop_
_entity.id
_entity.type
_entity.pdbx_description
1 polymer ?
#
loop_
_entity_poly.entity_id
_entity_poly.type
_entity_poly.pdbx_seq_one_letter_code
_entity_poly.pdbx_strand_id
1 'polypeptide(L)'
;MVYEVGCLKAIDDFLANYSVLDFDIYVGVSAGAYLAACMANRIKPDQMYRDIVERSNKPRSFSRAPIFQLNTSEFASKVTQTPRICYDAVKTIWTNRQSWTLADIFFSLGELIPSGIMDNTGTGEYLKGLFTEEGRTNSFDELGKELYIVATNLDKGDATVFGEDGFRDVPISTAVRASGALPGVWKPVRIGDRDYIDGAINKTAHISQAIKHGADLVVCVNPIVPIFNDPRHSVLKALNGHGGYISQKGLPYVLDQAFRIVLHSRMKYGIERYEHEFPEVEIILIEPPRDDLKMFLYNILRYSVRVGIAEHGFKTARRMFLEHFDEYAGVFGRHGIRLAQDLAEYEYRRMLGGEPDHHSETGLSLRRNLEKLDMRLRHLG
;
A
#
# COMPACT_ATOMS: atom_id res chain seq x y z
N MET A 1 0.38 4.20 -0.36
CA MET A 1 -0.47 4.37 -1.57
C MET A 1 0.18 5.27 -2.60
N VAL A 2 0.58 6.48 -2.20
CA VAL A 2 0.99 7.51 -3.17
C VAL A 2 2.37 7.25 -3.78
N TYR A 3 3.30 6.70 -3.00
CA TYR A 3 4.63 6.31 -3.47
C TYR A 3 4.52 5.20 -4.52
N GLU A 4 3.71 4.19 -4.22
CA GLU A 4 3.50 3.00 -5.04
C GLU A 4 2.85 3.35 -6.39
N VAL A 5 1.94 4.33 -6.45
CA VAL A 5 1.42 4.87 -7.73
C VAL A 5 2.56 5.38 -8.61
N GLY A 6 3.51 6.12 -8.03
CA GLY A 6 4.69 6.58 -8.73
C GLY A 6 5.55 5.43 -9.25
N CYS A 7 5.81 4.42 -8.41
CA CYS A 7 6.56 3.24 -8.81
C CYS A 7 5.88 2.48 -9.94
N LEU A 8 4.57 2.23 -9.84
CA LEU A 8 3.79 1.53 -10.87
C LEU A 8 3.77 2.28 -12.19
N LYS A 9 3.66 3.62 -12.16
CA LYS A 9 3.78 4.44 -13.37
C LYS A 9 5.17 4.29 -13.98
N ALA A 10 6.23 4.38 -13.19
CA ALA A 10 7.59 4.22 -13.69
C ALA A 10 7.80 2.85 -14.33
N ILE A 11 7.34 1.78 -13.68
CA ILE A 11 7.42 0.42 -14.22
C ILE A 11 6.68 0.35 -15.57
N ASP A 12 5.45 0.86 -15.65
CA ASP A 12 4.63 0.84 -16.87
C ASP A 12 5.28 1.60 -18.05
N ASP A 13 6.11 2.62 -17.78
CA ASP A 13 6.87 3.35 -18.80
C ASP A 13 7.99 2.51 -19.44
N PHE A 14 8.57 1.55 -18.69
CA PHE A 14 9.59 0.64 -19.24
C PHE A 14 8.97 -0.52 -20.03
N LEU A 15 7.71 -0.87 -19.79
CA LEU A 15 7.03 -1.98 -20.43
C LEU A 15 6.61 -1.62 -21.87
N ALA A 16 7.34 -2.15 -22.85
CA ALA A 16 7.11 -1.82 -24.25
C ALA A 16 5.87 -2.54 -24.81
N ASN A 17 5.88 -3.87 -24.77
CA ASN A 17 4.81 -4.72 -25.27
C ASN A 17 3.81 -5.15 -24.17
N TYR A 18 3.98 -4.62 -22.96
CA TYR A 18 3.17 -5.00 -21.79
C TYR A 18 2.65 -3.76 -21.04
N SER A 19 1.82 -3.98 -20.03
CA SER A 19 1.40 -2.97 -19.07
C SER A 19 1.29 -3.60 -17.70
N VAL A 20 1.43 -2.82 -16.63
CA VAL A 20 1.12 -3.30 -15.29
C VAL A 20 -0.36 -3.69 -15.13
N LEU A 21 -1.22 -3.28 -16.07
CA LEU A 21 -2.62 -3.73 -16.18
C LEU A 21 -2.80 -5.10 -16.85
N ASP A 22 -1.74 -5.63 -17.45
CA ASP A 22 -1.77 -6.92 -18.14
C ASP A 22 -1.31 -8.07 -17.20
N PHE A 23 -0.80 -7.79 -15.99
CA PHE A 23 -0.50 -8.80 -14.98
C PHE A 23 -1.69 -9.71 -14.68
N ASP A 24 -1.41 -10.99 -14.45
CA ASP A 24 -2.45 -12.01 -14.26
C ASP A 24 -3.01 -12.00 -12.83
N ILE A 25 -2.14 -11.70 -11.86
CA ILE A 25 -2.45 -11.75 -10.44
C ILE A 25 -2.06 -10.43 -9.78
N TYR A 26 -3.02 -9.85 -9.05
CA TYR A 26 -2.81 -8.69 -8.21
C TYR A 26 -2.98 -9.06 -6.75
N VAL A 27 -1.94 -8.86 -5.94
CA VAL A 27 -2.00 -9.05 -4.49
C VAL A 27 -1.80 -7.71 -3.80
N GLY A 28 -2.74 -7.33 -2.93
CA GLY A 28 -2.72 -6.03 -2.28
C GLY A 28 -2.95 -6.12 -0.78
N VAL A 29 -2.18 -5.32 -0.03
CA VAL A 29 -2.33 -5.15 1.42
C VAL A 29 -2.34 -3.67 1.77
N SER A 30 -3.23 -3.25 2.66
CA SER A 30 -3.36 -1.86 3.08
C SER A 30 -3.55 -0.93 1.90
N ALA A 31 -2.71 0.10 1.77
CA ALA A 31 -2.63 0.95 0.59
C ALA A 31 -2.44 0.18 -0.73
N GLY A 32 -1.73 -0.95 -0.72
CA GLY A 32 -1.56 -1.82 -1.88
C GLY A 32 -2.87 -2.48 -2.31
N ALA A 33 -3.80 -2.76 -1.39
CA ALA A 33 -5.12 -3.31 -1.71
C ALA A 33 -5.94 -2.33 -2.56
N TYR A 34 -5.87 -1.03 -2.25
CA TYR A 34 -6.50 0.00 -3.07
C TYR A 34 -5.96 -0.02 -4.52
N LEU A 35 -4.62 -0.08 -4.67
CA LEU A 35 -3.98 -0.03 -5.99
C LEU A 35 -4.20 -1.31 -6.79
N ALA A 36 -4.06 -2.47 -6.15
CA ALA A 36 -4.36 -3.78 -6.73
C ALA A 36 -5.80 -3.83 -7.24
N ALA A 37 -6.77 -3.38 -6.43
CA ALA A 37 -8.17 -3.32 -6.83
C ALA A 37 -8.42 -2.37 -8.00
N CYS A 38 -7.75 -1.22 -8.04
CA CYS A 38 -7.83 -0.28 -9.17
C CYS A 38 -7.23 -0.88 -10.44
N MET A 39 -6.07 -1.54 -10.38
CA MET A 39 -5.44 -2.16 -11.53
C MET A 39 -6.23 -3.35 -12.07
N ALA A 40 -6.76 -4.20 -11.19
CA ALA A 40 -7.67 -5.30 -11.57
C ALA A 40 -8.94 -4.75 -12.26
N ASN A 41 -9.40 -3.55 -11.88
CA ASN A 41 -10.46 -2.78 -12.54
C ASN A 41 -9.98 -1.91 -13.72
N ARG A 42 -8.80 -2.21 -14.28
CA ARG A 42 -8.20 -1.58 -15.47
C ARG A 42 -7.97 -0.06 -15.35
N ILE A 43 -7.86 0.47 -14.13
CA ILE A 43 -7.52 1.87 -13.89
C ILE A 43 -6.00 2.02 -14.00
N LYS A 44 -5.52 2.82 -14.95
CA LYS A 44 -4.08 2.98 -15.21
C LYS A 44 -3.36 3.73 -14.07
N PRO A 45 -2.12 3.36 -13.72
CA PRO A 45 -1.32 4.12 -12.76
C PRO A 45 -1.12 5.57 -13.17
N ASP A 46 -0.95 5.85 -14.46
CA ASP A 46 -0.84 7.20 -15.02
C ASP A 46 -2.09 8.06 -14.73
N GLN A 47 -3.29 7.47 -14.81
CA GLN A 47 -4.51 8.16 -14.41
C GLN A 47 -4.51 8.44 -12.90
N MET A 48 -4.16 7.46 -12.07
CA MET A 48 -4.08 7.65 -10.61
C MET A 48 -3.03 8.72 -10.24
N TYR A 49 -1.91 8.74 -10.96
CA TYR A 49 -0.84 9.71 -10.78
C TYR A 49 -1.32 11.13 -11.12
N ARG A 50 -1.95 11.31 -12.29
CA ARG A 50 -2.55 12.60 -12.68
C ARG A 50 -3.61 13.05 -11.70
N ASP A 51 -4.49 12.15 -11.25
CA ASP A 51 -5.50 12.45 -10.25
C ASP A 51 -4.87 12.99 -8.96
N ILE A 52 -3.75 12.43 -8.50
CA ILE A 52 -3.03 12.93 -7.32
C ILE A 52 -2.50 14.35 -7.56
N VAL A 53 -1.92 14.61 -8.74
CA VAL A 53 -1.36 15.90 -9.13
C VAL A 53 -2.46 16.96 -9.31
N GLU A 54 -3.51 16.66 -10.08
CA GLU A 54 -4.62 17.58 -10.35
C GLU A 54 -5.42 17.89 -9.08
N ARG A 55 -5.68 16.90 -8.23
CA ARG A 55 -6.39 17.10 -6.95
C ARG A 55 -5.58 17.94 -5.97
N SER A 56 -4.24 17.90 -6.04
CA SER A 56 -3.41 18.81 -5.23
C SER A 56 -3.43 20.27 -5.73
N ASN A 57 -3.66 20.48 -7.03
CA ASN A 57 -3.69 21.80 -7.65
C ASN A 57 -5.07 22.49 -7.57
N LYS A 58 -6.10 21.79 -7.09
CA LYS A 58 -7.44 22.36 -6.82
C LYS A 58 -7.58 22.65 -5.33
N PRO A 59 -7.32 23.89 -4.87
CA PRO A 59 -7.62 24.26 -3.49
C PRO A 59 -9.15 24.26 -3.32
N ARG A 60 -9.67 23.31 -2.55
CA ARG A 60 -11.06 23.30 -2.01
C ARG A 60 -12.23 22.99 -2.96
N SER A 61 -12.15 22.01 -3.88
CA SER A 61 -13.39 21.61 -4.58
C SER A 61 -13.48 20.12 -4.89
N PHE A 62 -14.42 19.45 -4.20
CA PHE A 62 -14.95 18.08 -4.36
C PHE A 62 -13.98 16.91 -4.01
N SER A 63 -14.34 15.93 -3.17
CA SER A 63 -15.65 15.28 -2.93
C SER A 63 -16.14 15.38 -1.47
N ARG A 64 -17.47 15.47 -1.33
CA ARG A 64 -18.26 15.48 -0.08
C ARG A 64 -18.25 14.16 0.71
N ALA A 65 -17.47 13.16 0.31
CA ALA A 65 -17.21 12.01 1.18
C ALA A 65 -16.16 12.42 2.20
N PRO A 66 -16.47 12.49 3.51
CA PRO A 66 -15.43 12.66 4.49
C PRO A 66 -14.66 11.33 4.52
N ILE A 67 -13.56 11.27 3.76
CA ILE A 67 -12.60 10.15 3.75
C ILE A 67 -11.97 10.00 5.15
N PHE A 68 -11.98 11.09 5.91
CA PHE A 68 -11.52 11.19 7.29
C PHE A 68 -12.72 11.55 8.18
N GLN A 69 -13.55 10.57 8.54
CA GLN A 69 -14.58 10.74 9.57
C GLN A 69 -13.97 10.44 10.93
N LEU A 70 -14.25 11.27 11.93
CA LEU A 70 -14.00 10.88 13.32
C LEU A 70 -14.91 9.70 13.67
N ASN A 71 -14.41 8.78 14.48
CA ASN A 71 -15.18 7.62 14.94
C ASN A 71 -16.23 8.00 16.01
N THR A 72 -17.13 8.92 15.67
CA THR A 72 -18.08 9.55 16.60
C THR A 72 -19.00 8.53 17.26
N SER A 73 -19.36 7.46 16.56
CA SER A 73 -20.17 6.36 17.08
C SER A 73 -19.47 5.62 18.23
N GLU A 74 -18.18 5.33 18.10
CA GLU A 74 -17.45 4.66 19.17
C GLU A 74 -17.16 5.64 20.31
N PHE A 75 -16.77 6.87 20.01
CA PHE A 75 -16.61 7.91 21.04
C PHE A 75 -17.89 8.07 21.88
N ALA A 76 -19.07 8.13 21.25
CA ALA A 76 -20.34 8.20 21.97
C ALA A 76 -20.58 6.96 22.84
N SER A 77 -20.30 5.76 22.31
CA SER A 77 -20.40 4.51 23.08
C SER A 77 -19.40 4.45 24.25
N LYS A 78 -18.19 4.99 24.11
CA LYS A 78 -17.20 5.03 25.18
C LYS A 78 -17.64 5.99 26.29
N VAL A 79 -18.20 7.15 25.94
CA VAL A 79 -18.74 8.11 26.92
C VAL A 79 -19.84 7.51 27.79
N THR A 80 -20.73 6.69 27.21
CA THR A 80 -21.79 6.02 27.99
C THR A 80 -21.24 4.90 28.89
N GLN A 81 -20.13 4.27 28.50
CA GLN A 81 -19.45 3.23 29.28
C GLN A 81 -18.52 3.79 30.36
N THR A 82 -18.14 5.08 30.27
CA THR A 82 -17.21 5.74 31.20
C THR A 82 -17.55 5.53 32.68
N PRO A 83 -18.79 5.72 33.16
CA PRO A 83 -19.08 5.55 34.58
C PRO A 83 -18.80 4.13 35.09
N ARG A 84 -19.08 3.12 34.25
CA ARG A 84 -18.85 1.70 34.58
C ARG A 84 -17.36 1.37 34.59
N ILE A 85 -16.62 1.80 33.57
CA ILE A 85 -15.17 1.55 33.48
C ILE A 85 -14.44 2.24 34.64
N CYS A 86 -14.82 3.48 34.98
CA CYS A 86 -14.28 4.16 36.15
C CYS A 86 -14.60 3.40 37.45
N TYR A 87 -15.83 2.89 37.61
CA TYR A 87 -16.19 2.06 38.75
C TYR A 87 -15.35 0.79 38.83
N ASP A 88 -15.17 0.08 37.72
CA ASP A 88 -14.37 -1.15 37.64
C ASP A 88 -12.88 -0.88 37.93
N ALA A 89 -12.34 0.25 37.47
CA ALA A 89 -10.98 0.70 37.79
C ALA A 89 -10.82 1.00 39.30
N VAL A 90 -11.74 1.77 39.90
CA VAL A 90 -11.73 2.05 41.35
C VAL A 90 -11.88 0.76 42.15
N LYS A 91 -12.80 -0.12 41.75
CA LYS A 91 -13.00 -1.43 42.38
C LYS A 91 -11.72 -2.26 42.32
N THR A 92 -11.03 -2.32 41.18
CA THR A 92 -9.77 -3.05 41.00
C THR A 92 -8.67 -2.54 41.94
N ILE A 93 -8.52 -1.22 42.07
CA ILE A 93 -7.58 -0.60 43.02
C ILE A 93 -7.94 -0.99 44.47
N TRP A 94 -9.23 -0.99 44.79
CA TRP A 94 -9.71 -1.26 46.14
C TRP A 94 -9.61 -2.75 46.52
N THR A 95 -9.88 -3.66 45.59
CA THR A 95 -9.76 -5.11 45.81
C THR A 95 -8.31 -5.59 45.78
N ASN A 96 -7.46 -5.00 44.94
CA ASN A 96 -6.03 -5.35 44.80
C ASN A 96 -5.10 -4.37 45.54
N ARG A 97 -5.55 -3.83 46.68
CA ARG A 97 -4.88 -2.74 47.42
C ARG A 97 -3.41 -2.98 47.81
N GLN A 98 -2.95 -4.24 47.80
CA GLN A 98 -1.58 -4.62 48.15
C GLN A 98 -0.67 -4.92 46.94
N SER A 99 -1.19 -4.96 45.72
CA SER A 99 -0.44 -5.41 44.53
C SER A 99 -0.84 -4.71 43.22
N TRP A 100 -1.55 -3.58 43.28
CA TRP A 100 -1.89 -2.82 42.09
C TRP A 100 -0.64 -2.14 41.48
N THR A 101 -0.59 -2.11 40.15
CA THR A 101 0.46 -1.42 39.40
C THR A 101 -0.12 -0.27 38.59
N LEU A 102 0.74 0.67 38.18
CA LEU A 102 0.34 1.72 37.23
C LEU A 102 -0.11 1.14 35.87
N ALA A 103 0.36 -0.05 35.51
CA ALA A 103 -0.07 -0.75 34.30
C ALA A 103 -1.54 -1.17 34.41
N ASP A 104 -2.01 -1.65 35.57
CA ASP A 104 -3.41 -2.08 35.75
C ASP A 104 -4.39 -0.92 35.56
N ILE A 105 -4.02 0.27 36.04
CA ILE A 105 -4.79 1.51 35.84
C ILE A 105 -4.76 1.90 34.36
N PHE A 106 -3.59 1.82 33.72
CA PHE A 106 -3.44 2.13 32.30
C PHE A 106 -4.29 1.19 31.42
N PHE A 107 -4.33 -0.11 31.70
CA PHE A 107 -5.16 -1.07 30.96
C PHE A 107 -6.66 -0.84 31.21
N SER A 108 -7.07 -0.63 32.48
CA SER A 108 -8.48 -0.39 32.82
C SER A 108 -9.01 0.91 32.21
N LEU A 109 -8.25 2.00 32.28
CA LEU A 109 -8.62 3.27 31.64
C LEU A 109 -8.40 3.24 30.12
N GLY A 110 -7.51 2.37 29.63
CA GLY A 110 -7.28 2.13 28.21
C GLY A 110 -8.52 1.66 27.47
N GLU A 111 -9.48 1.02 28.15
CA GLU A 111 -10.78 0.67 27.57
C GLU A 111 -11.61 1.89 27.14
N LEU A 112 -11.31 3.09 27.66
CA LEU A 112 -11.95 4.35 27.25
C LEU A 112 -11.36 4.90 25.94
N ILE A 113 -10.18 4.43 25.54
CA ILE A 113 -9.54 4.81 24.29
C ILE A 113 -10.29 4.10 23.15
N PRO A 114 -10.83 4.82 22.15
CA PRO A 114 -11.44 4.19 21.00
C PRO A 114 -10.46 3.28 20.25
N SER A 115 -10.97 2.20 19.69
CA SER A 115 -10.21 1.23 18.88
C SER A 115 -9.50 1.87 17.67
N GLY A 116 -10.07 2.97 17.16
CA GLY A 116 -9.44 3.85 16.18
C GLY A 116 -10.04 5.25 16.25
N ILE A 117 -9.21 6.26 15.98
CA ILE A 117 -9.60 7.68 16.02
C ILE A 117 -10.54 8.01 14.85
N MET A 118 -10.42 7.26 13.74
CA MET A 118 -11.04 7.55 12.46
C MET A 118 -11.86 6.38 11.91
N ASP A 119 -12.83 6.68 11.04
CA ASP A 119 -13.66 5.72 10.32
C ASP A 119 -13.41 5.80 8.81
N ASN A 120 -13.07 4.67 8.20
CA ASN A 120 -12.76 4.55 6.77
C ASN A 120 -13.98 4.24 5.88
N THR A 121 -15.21 4.33 6.40
CA THR A 121 -16.45 4.07 5.65
C THR A 121 -16.54 4.92 4.37
N GLY A 122 -16.15 6.19 4.44
CA GLY A 122 -16.12 7.08 3.26
C GLY A 122 -15.22 6.57 2.13
N THR A 123 -14.12 5.89 2.45
CA THR A 123 -13.22 5.26 1.45
C THR A 123 -13.90 4.11 0.74
N GLY A 124 -14.66 3.28 1.45
CA GLY A 124 -15.39 2.16 0.81
C GLY A 124 -16.55 2.61 -0.05
N GLU A 125 -17.30 3.63 0.38
CA GLU A 125 -18.35 4.24 -0.44
C GLU A 125 -17.78 4.82 -1.74
N TYR A 126 -16.64 5.53 -1.66
CA TYR A 126 -15.94 6.03 -2.83
C TYR A 126 -15.51 4.89 -3.78
N LEU A 127 -14.86 3.85 -3.25
CA LEU A 127 -14.42 2.71 -4.05
C LEU A 127 -15.59 1.94 -4.65
N LYS A 128 -16.68 1.77 -3.89
CA LYS A 128 -17.91 1.15 -4.38
C LYS A 128 -18.44 1.92 -5.58
N GLY A 129 -18.55 3.25 -5.49
CA GLY A 129 -18.95 4.09 -6.62
C GLY A 129 -18.02 3.93 -7.83
N LEU A 130 -16.71 3.99 -7.59
CA LEU A 130 -15.68 3.85 -8.63
C LEU A 130 -15.74 2.50 -9.36
N PHE A 131 -16.05 1.42 -8.64
CA PHE A 131 -16.13 0.06 -9.16
C PHE A 131 -17.50 -0.31 -9.74
N THR A 132 -18.51 0.55 -9.60
CA THR A 132 -19.81 0.42 -10.28
C THR A 132 -19.90 1.19 -11.59
N GLU A 133 -18.83 1.91 -11.98
CA GLU A 133 -18.74 2.55 -13.30
C GLU A 133 -18.67 1.51 -14.43
N GLU A 134 -19.08 1.91 -15.63
CA GLU A 134 -19.13 1.02 -16.80
C GLU A 134 -17.76 0.36 -17.08
N GLY A 135 -17.75 -0.96 -17.25
CA GLY A 135 -16.55 -1.75 -17.51
C GLY A 135 -15.73 -2.11 -16.26
N ARG A 136 -16.26 -1.86 -15.05
CA ARG A 136 -15.66 -2.22 -13.76
C ARG A 136 -16.62 -3.04 -12.91
N THR A 137 -16.10 -3.64 -11.85
CA THR A 137 -16.88 -4.44 -10.91
C THR A 137 -16.35 -4.34 -9.49
N ASN A 138 -17.28 -4.46 -8.54
CA ASN A 138 -16.99 -4.57 -7.11
C ASN A 138 -17.04 -6.03 -6.62
N SER A 139 -17.09 -7.00 -7.53
CA SER A 139 -17.10 -8.44 -7.27
C SER A 139 -15.80 -9.09 -7.70
N PHE A 140 -15.24 -9.99 -6.88
CA PHE A 140 -14.04 -10.76 -7.24
C PHE A 140 -14.30 -11.74 -8.41
N ASP A 141 -15.54 -12.21 -8.56
CA ASP A 141 -15.94 -13.19 -9.58
C ASP A 141 -16.06 -12.61 -10.99
N GLU A 142 -16.25 -11.30 -11.09
CA GLU A 142 -16.49 -10.62 -12.36
C GLU A 142 -15.21 -9.97 -12.93
N LEU A 143 -14.10 -10.02 -12.20
CA LEU A 143 -12.82 -9.48 -12.65
C LEU A 143 -12.20 -10.35 -13.75
N GLY A 144 -11.63 -9.70 -14.76
CA GLY A 144 -10.88 -10.39 -15.80
C GLY A 144 -9.48 -10.83 -15.39
N LYS A 145 -8.98 -10.38 -14.23
CA LYS A 145 -7.67 -10.69 -13.65
C LYS A 145 -7.86 -11.07 -12.19
N GLU A 146 -6.98 -11.92 -11.66
CA GLU A 146 -7.10 -12.37 -10.28
C GLU A 146 -6.71 -11.27 -9.30
N LEU A 147 -7.53 -11.06 -8.27
CA LEU A 147 -7.30 -10.06 -7.24
C LEU A 147 -7.40 -10.72 -5.86
N TYR A 148 -6.33 -10.56 -5.08
CA TYR A 148 -6.26 -11.02 -3.70
C TYR A 148 -5.99 -9.85 -2.77
N ILE A 149 -6.88 -9.63 -1.81
CA ILE A 149 -6.75 -8.57 -0.80
C ILE A 149 -6.60 -9.21 0.56
N VAL A 150 -5.52 -8.89 1.27
CA VAL A 150 -5.23 -9.54 2.55
C VAL A 150 -5.51 -8.62 3.73
N ALA A 151 -6.27 -9.12 4.69
CA ALA A 151 -6.50 -8.48 5.99
C ALA A 151 -6.15 -9.45 7.12
N THR A 152 -6.08 -8.92 8.34
CA THR A 152 -5.84 -9.72 9.54
C THR A 152 -7.13 -9.86 10.32
N ASN A 153 -7.53 -11.09 10.65
CA ASN A 153 -8.61 -11.33 11.61
C ASN A 153 -8.13 -10.92 12.99
N LEU A 154 -8.76 -9.92 13.59
CA LEU A 154 -8.32 -9.32 14.84
C LEU A 154 -8.36 -10.31 16.01
N ASP A 155 -9.41 -11.12 16.10
CA ASP A 155 -9.64 -12.02 17.23
C ASP A 155 -8.85 -13.34 17.13
N LYS A 156 -8.63 -13.83 15.91
CA LYS A 156 -7.86 -15.07 15.67
C LYS A 156 -6.38 -14.83 15.43
N GLY A 157 -6.01 -13.64 14.96
CA GLY A 157 -4.65 -13.30 14.54
C GLY A 157 -4.20 -13.96 13.22
N ASP A 158 -5.07 -14.69 12.53
CA ASP A 158 -4.77 -15.29 11.23
C ASP A 158 -4.98 -14.30 10.06
N ALA A 159 -4.30 -14.58 8.95
CA ALA A 159 -4.48 -13.80 7.72
C ALA A 159 -5.72 -14.32 6.98
N THR A 160 -6.56 -13.40 6.50
CA THR A 160 -7.70 -13.70 5.64
C THR A 160 -7.45 -13.09 4.26
N VAL A 161 -7.56 -13.91 3.22
CA VAL A 161 -7.34 -13.51 1.83
C VAL A 161 -8.69 -13.41 1.11
N PHE A 162 -9.20 -12.20 0.97
CA PHE A 162 -10.37 -11.94 0.13
C PHE A 162 -10.01 -12.16 -1.34
N GLY A 163 -10.91 -12.80 -2.09
CA GLY A 163 -10.65 -13.31 -3.44
C GLY A 163 -10.34 -14.80 -3.50
N GLU A 164 -10.04 -15.46 -2.37
CA GLU A 164 -10.03 -16.93 -2.30
C GLU A 164 -11.42 -17.48 -1.96
N ASP A 165 -11.61 -18.77 -2.24
CA ASP A 165 -12.82 -19.52 -1.90
C ASP A 165 -13.26 -19.28 -0.45
N GLY A 166 -14.55 -19.05 -0.26
CA GLY A 166 -15.15 -18.72 1.03
C GLY A 166 -15.14 -17.23 1.40
N PHE A 167 -14.47 -16.37 0.62
CA PHE A 167 -14.45 -14.91 0.83
C PHE A 167 -14.67 -14.09 -0.45
N ARG A 168 -15.04 -14.74 -1.57
CA ARG A 168 -15.26 -14.09 -2.88
C ARG A 168 -16.55 -13.26 -2.94
N ASP A 169 -17.51 -13.57 -2.08
CA ASP A 169 -18.79 -12.86 -1.92
C ASP A 169 -18.65 -11.50 -1.24
N VAL A 170 -17.53 -11.26 -0.55
CA VAL A 170 -17.23 -9.97 0.08
C VAL A 170 -16.96 -8.93 -1.02
N PRO A 171 -17.65 -7.78 -1.02
CA PRO A 171 -17.39 -6.73 -2.00
C PRO A 171 -15.94 -6.23 -1.93
N ILE A 172 -15.30 -6.02 -3.08
CA ILE A 172 -13.89 -5.59 -3.17
C ILE A 172 -13.66 -4.32 -2.34
N SER A 173 -14.56 -3.33 -2.42
CA SER A 173 -14.47 -2.09 -1.63
C SER A 173 -14.48 -2.32 -0.11
N THR A 174 -15.18 -3.34 0.37
CA THR A 174 -15.22 -3.75 1.78
C THR A 174 -13.92 -4.48 2.16
N ALA A 175 -13.42 -5.37 1.30
CA ALA A 175 -12.13 -6.04 1.49
C ALA A 175 -10.96 -5.04 1.57
N VAL A 176 -10.92 -4.03 0.67
CA VAL A 176 -9.92 -2.95 0.72
C VAL A 176 -10.00 -2.17 2.02
N ARG A 177 -11.21 -1.88 2.52
CA ARG A 177 -11.39 -1.21 3.81
C ARG A 177 -10.84 -2.01 4.98
N ALA A 178 -11.13 -3.31 5.03
CA ALA A 178 -10.62 -4.20 6.07
C ALA A 178 -9.08 -4.24 6.02
N SER A 179 -8.52 -4.45 4.82
CA SER A 179 -7.08 -4.53 4.60
C SER A 179 -6.33 -3.23 4.95
N GLY A 180 -6.98 -2.06 4.88
CA GLY A 180 -6.41 -0.76 5.22
C GLY A 180 -6.77 -0.23 6.61
N ALA A 181 -7.39 -1.03 7.47
CA ALA A 181 -7.80 -0.62 8.82
C ALA A 181 -6.62 -0.66 9.80
N LEU A 182 -5.69 0.29 9.66
CA LEU A 182 -4.48 0.40 10.50
C LEU A 182 -4.86 0.63 11.97
N PRO A 183 -4.44 -0.25 12.91
CA PRO A 183 -4.76 -0.13 14.33
C PRO A 183 -4.37 1.23 14.93
N GLY A 184 -5.23 1.76 15.81
CA GLY A 184 -5.05 3.07 16.44
C GLY A 184 -5.40 4.27 15.55
N VAL A 185 -5.36 4.10 14.23
CA VAL A 185 -5.79 5.14 13.28
C VAL A 185 -7.23 4.92 12.85
N TRP A 186 -7.53 3.75 12.28
CA TRP A 186 -8.84 3.39 11.77
C TRP A 186 -9.49 2.36 12.67
N LYS A 187 -10.81 2.47 12.87
CA LYS A 187 -11.57 1.43 13.56
C LYS A 187 -11.50 0.10 12.79
N PRO A 188 -11.47 -1.06 13.49
CA PRO A 188 -11.60 -2.36 12.84
C PRO A 188 -12.86 -2.45 11.97
N VAL A 189 -12.79 -3.22 10.89
CA VAL A 189 -13.90 -3.40 9.95
C VAL A 189 -14.56 -4.75 10.21
N ARG A 190 -15.82 -4.74 10.64
CA ARG A 190 -16.64 -5.93 10.81
C ARG A 190 -17.13 -6.45 9.45
N ILE A 191 -16.86 -7.72 9.14
CA ILE A 191 -17.45 -8.43 7.99
C ILE A 191 -18.01 -9.75 8.51
N GLY A 192 -19.33 -9.93 8.39
CA GLY A 192 -20.03 -11.01 9.07
C GLY A 192 -19.88 -10.92 10.58
N ASP A 193 -19.36 -11.96 11.21
CA ASP A 193 -19.14 -12.09 12.65
C ASP A 193 -17.69 -11.77 13.08
N ARG A 194 -16.83 -11.29 12.18
CA ARG A 194 -15.38 -11.13 12.42
C ARG A 194 -14.91 -9.69 12.24
N ASP A 195 -14.07 -9.22 13.14
CA ASP A 195 -13.37 -7.94 12.99
C ASP A 195 -12.04 -8.12 12.25
N TYR A 196 -11.79 -7.21 11.31
CA TYR A 196 -10.59 -7.19 10.51
C TYR A 196 -9.81 -5.89 10.69
N ILE A 197 -8.49 -6.02 10.75
CA ILE A 197 -7.53 -4.91 10.74
C ILE A 197 -6.56 -5.07 9.56
N ASP A 198 -5.67 -4.09 9.43
CA ASP A 198 -4.67 -4.05 8.37
C ASP A 198 -3.90 -5.38 8.20
N GLY A 199 -3.77 -5.84 6.95
CA GLY A 199 -3.09 -7.10 6.63
C GLY A 199 -1.58 -7.06 6.85
N ALA A 200 -0.97 -5.86 6.85
CA ALA A 200 0.46 -5.69 6.99
C ALA A 200 0.97 -6.16 8.36
N ILE A 201 0.09 -6.26 9.36
CA ILE A 201 0.38 -6.75 10.72
C ILE A 201 0.88 -8.20 10.69
N ASN A 202 0.24 -9.05 9.87
CA ASN A 202 0.64 -10.44 9.73
C ASN A 202 1.87 -10.56 8.84
N LYS A 203 1.81 -9.96 7.66
CA LYS A 203 2.89 -10.02 6.67
C LYS A 203 2.87 -8.79 5.75
N THR A 204 4.04 -8.21 5.52
CA THR A 204 4.17 -6.96 4.76
C THR A 204 4.00 -7.13 3.26
N ALA A 205 4.53 -8.23 2.71
CA ALA A 205 4.39 -8.56 1.29
C ALA A 205 3.89 -10.01 1.18
N HIS A 206 2.72 -10.19 0.57
CA HIS A 206 2.11 -11.50 0.36
C HIS A 206 2.58 -12.13 -0.95
N ILE A 207 3.89 -12.13 -1.22
CA ILE A 207 4.50 -12.72 -2.43
C ILE A 207 4.10 -14.20 -2.58
N SER A 208 4.11 -14.94 -1.48
CA SER A 208 3.63 -16.33 -1.44
C SER A 208 2.22 -16.52 -1.97
N GLN A 209 1.36 -15.50 -1.89
CA GLN A 209 0.02 -15.57 -2.43
C GLN A 209 0.04 -15.58 -3.96
N ALA A 210 0.87 -14.75 -4.58
CA ALA A 210 1.05 -14.76 -6.03
C ALA A 210 1.65 -16.10 -6.49
N ILE A 211 2.67 -16.59 -5.80
CA ILE A 211 3.31 -17.89 -6.09
C ILE A 211 2.32 -19.05 -5.98
N LYS A 212 1.50 -19.08 -4.92
CA LYS A 212 0.47 -20.11 -4.70
C LYS A 212 -0.52 -20.18 -5.88
N HIS A 213 -0.79 -19.04 -6.51
CA HIS A 213 -1.70 -18.93 -7.65
C HIS A 213 -0.98 -19.00 -9.01
N GLY A 214 0.28 -19.45 -9.03
CA GLY A 214 1.00 -19.79 -10.26
C GLY A 214 1.82 -18.66 -10.87
N ALA A 215 2.10 -17.57 -10.13
CA ALA A 215 3.03 -16.56 -10.60
C ALA A 215 4.45 -17.10 -10.73
N ASP A 216 5.07 -16.90 -11.88
CA ASP A 216 6.47 -17.21 -12.23
C ASP A 216 7.37 -15.96 -12.23
N LEU A 217 6.77 -14.77 -12.36
CA LEU A 217 7.39 -13.47 -12.13
C LEU A 217 6.56 -12.63 -11.15
N VAL A 218 7.18 -12.17 -10.06
CA VAL A 218 6.55 -11.30 -9.06
C VAL A 218 7.26 -9.96 -8.98
N VAL A 219 6.55 -8.88 -9.31
CA VAL A 219 7.02 -7.50 -9.09
C VAL A 219 6.41 -6.97 -7.79
N CYS A 220 7.24 -6.84 -6.75
CA CYS A 220 6.82 -6.41 -5.42
C CYS A 220 7.27 -4.96 -5.14
N VAL A 221 6.32 -4.06 -4.85
CA VAL A 221 6.61 -2.68 -4.42
C VAL A 221 6.43 -2.57 -2.90
N ASN A 222 7.52 -2.37 -2.15
CA ASN A 222 7.47 -2.20 -0.70
C ASN A 222 7.90 -0.77 -0.29
N PRO A 223 6.97 0.09 0.18
CA PRO A 223 7.31 1.42 0.71
C PRO A 223 7.73 1.38 2.20
N ILE A 224 7.56 0.26 2.89
CA ILE A 224 7.77 0.14 4.34
C ILE A 224 9.18 -0.38 4.61
N VAL A 225 10.14 0.54 4.48
CA VAL A 225 11.56 0.27 4.73
C VAL A 225 12.02 1.02 5.98
N PRO A 226 12.73 0.35 6.92
CA PRO A 226 13.30 1.01 8.08
C PRO A 226 14.54 1.80 7.68
N ILE A 227 14.66 2.99 8.25
CA ILE A 227 15.80 3.84 7.93
C ILE A 227 17.09 3.36 8.60
N PHE A 228 18.21 3.61 7.95
CA PHE A 228 19.52 3.62 8.58
C PHE A 228 19.77 5.01 9.16
N ASN A 229 19.68 5.15 10.47
CA ASN A 229 19.96 6.41 11.16
C ASN A 229 21.34 6.35 11.81
N ASP A 230 22.33 7.01 11.21
CA ASP A 230 23.60 7.32 11.89
C ASP A 230 23.38 8.50 12.85
N PRO A 231 23.46 8.32 14.19
CA PRO A 231 23.25 9.39 15.14
C PRO A 231 24.22 10.57 14.98
N ARG A 232 25.41 10.34 14.39
CA ARG A 232 26.43 11.38 14.17
C ARG A 232 26.11 12.29 12.99
N HIS A 233 25.39 11.78 12.00
CA HIS A 233 25.01 12.49 10.77
C HIS A 233 23.50 12.56 10.57
N SER A 234 22.73 12.28 11.62
CA SER A 234 21.27 12.20 11.56
C SER A 234 20.69 13.54 11.14
N VAL A 235 20.10 13.60 9.95
CA VAL A 235 19.32 14.77 9.52
C VAL A 235 17.87 14.75 10.03
N LEU A 236 17.48 13.71 10.78
CA LEU A 236 16.26 13.71 11.59
C LEU A 236 16.42 14.70 12.74
N LYS A 237 15.84 15.89 12.58
CA LYS A 237 15.83 16.92 13.63
C LYS A 237 14.74 16.61 14.65
N ALA A 238 15.08 16.66 15.94
CA ALA A 238 14.08 16.66 17.01
C ALA A 238 13.44 18.06 17.11
N LEU A 239 12.38 18.18 17.90
CA LEU A 239 11.79 19.50 18.23
C LEU A 239 12.82 20.48 18.83
N ASN A 240 13.89 19.97 19.44
CA ASN A 240 15.02 20.75 19.95
C ASN A 240 16.08 21.12 18.89
N GLY A 241 15.83 20.85 17.60
CA GLY A 241 16.69 21.23 16.48
C GLY A 241 17.93 20.35 16.24
N HIS A 242 18.26 19.42 17.14
CA HIS A 242 19.46 18.59 17.03
C HIS A 242 19.16 17.25 16.33
N GLY A 243 20.11 16.79 15.50
CA GLY A 243 20.20 15.39 15.04
C GLY A 243 20.44 14.44 16.22
N GLY A 244 20.28 13.13 16.03
CA GLY A 244 20.62 12.18 17.08
C GLY A 244 19.92 10.83 16.97
N TYR A 245 19.67 10.19 18.11
CA TYR A 245 19.02 8.88 18.15
C TYR A 245 17.50 9.02 17.89
N ILE A 246 16.91 8.03 17.23
CA ILE A 246 15.45 7.95 17.03
C ILE A 246 14.70 7.95 18.37
N SER A 247 15.29 7.36 19.42
CA SER A 247 14.74 7.36 20.78
C SER A 247 14.49 8.75 21.37
N GLN A 248 15.23 9.76 20.90
CA GLN A 248 15.09 11.16 21.36
C GLN A 248 13.97 11.91 20.62
N LYS A 249 13.33 11.29 19.60
CA LYS A 249 12.27 11.92 18.79
C LYS A 249 10.88 11.69 19.36
N GLY A 250 10.76 10.84 20.39
CA GLY A 250 9.50 10.51 21.05
C GLY A 250 8.86 9.23 20.54
N LEU A 251 7.81 8.80 21.24
CA LEU A 251 7.17 7.50 21.05
C LEU A 251 6.70 7.22 19.61
N PRO A 252 6.06 8.15 18.87
CA PRO A 252 5.61 7.87 17.51
C PRO A 252 6.73 7.45 16.55
N TYR A 253 7.91 8.09 16.65
CA TYR A 253 9.07 7.76 15.81
C TYR A 253 9.70 6.42 16.16
N VAL A 254 9.75 6.10 17.46
CA VAL A 254 10.24 4.80 17.93
C VAL A 254 9.30 3.69 17.48
N LEU A 255 7.99 3.88 17.61
CA LEU A 255 7.00 2.91 17.16
C LEU A 255 7.00 2.73 15.64
N ASP A 256 7.04 3.82 14.86
CA ASP A 256 7.10 3.73 13.39
C ASP A 256 8.37 3.00 12.92
N GLN A 257 9.54 3.36 13.47
CA GLN A 257 10.79 2.67 13.15
C GLN A 257 10.77 1.19 13.57
N ALA A 258 10.29 0.88 14.79
CA ALA A 258 10.19 -0.50 15.27
C ALA A 258 9.24 -1.32 14.39
N PHE A 259 8.09 -0.75 14.02
CA PHE A 259 7.13 -1.37 13.13
C PHE A 259 7.76 -1.68 11.76
N ARG A 260 8.43 -0.70 11.15
CA ARG A 260 9.18 -0.88 9.89
C ARG A 260 10.26 -1.95 10.00
N ILE A 261 11.00 -2.02 11.11
CA ILE A 261 12.03 -3.05 11.33
C ILE A 261 11.40 -4.44 11.34
N VAL A 262 10.34 -4.64 12.13
CA VAL A 262 9.67 -5.94 12.24
C VAL A 262 9.10 -6.38 10.89
N LEU A 263 8.38 -5.48 10.22
CA LEU A 263 7.77 -5.73 8.92
C LEU A 263 8.82 -6.07 7.84
N HIS A 264 9.83 -5.23 7.70
CA HIS A 264 10.88 -5.42 6.70
C HIS A 264 11.74 -6.66 6.95
N SER A 265 12.10 -6.95 8.21
CA SER A 265 12.87 -8.15 8.56
C SER A 265 12.11 -9.43 8.22
N ARG A 266 10.81 -9.49 8.51
CA ARG A 266 9.96 -10.64 8.16
C ARG A 266 9.82 -10.81 6.66
N MET A 267 9.66 -9.69 5.94
CA MET A 267 9.55 -9.69 4.49
C MET A 267 10.83 -10.21 3.84
N LYS A 268 12.01 -9.71 4.25
CA LYS A 268 13.31 -10.19 3.75
C LYS A 268 13.51 -11.68 3.97
N TYR A 269 13.26 -12.14 5.20
CA TYR A 269 13.33 -13.57 5.50
C TYR A 269 12.34 -14.40 4.66
N GLY A 270 11.15 -13.86 4.41
CA GLY A 270 10.17 -14.47 3.52
C GLY A 270 10.66 -14.58 2.08
N ILE A 271 11.23 -13.52 1.51
CA ILE A 271 11.79 -13.52 0.16
C ILE A 271 12.95 -14.52 0.05
N GLU A 272 13.92 -14.46 0.96
CA GLU A 272 15.05 -15.40 0.99
C GLU A 272 14.55 -16.85 1.02
N ARG A 273 13.51 -17.13 1.81
CA ARG A 273 12.86 -18.45 1.81
C ARG A 273 12.24 -18.80 0.45
N TYR A 274 11.51 -17.88 -0.19
CA TYR A 274 10.88 -18.13 -1.49
C TYR A 274 11.89 -18.38 -2.60
N GLU A 275 13.01 -17.67 -2.61
CA GLU A 275 14.10 -17.90 -3.56
C GLU A 275 14.71 -19.31 -3.43
N HIS A 276 14.65 -19.92 -2.23
CA HIS A 276 15.10 -21.29 -2.02
C HIS A 276 14.01 -22.34 -2.29
N GLU A 277 12.75 -22.05 -1.93
CA GLU A 277 11.62 -22.99 -2.09
C GLU A 277 11.07 -23.03 -3.52
N PHE A 278 11.15 -21.92 -4.23
CA PHE A 278 10.63 -21.71 -5.57
C PHE A 278 11.69 -21.02 -6.45
N PRO A 279 12.85 -21.65 -6.69
CA PRO A 279 13.95 -21.05 -7.46
C PRO A 279 13.58 -20.72 -8.91
N GLU A 280 12.49 -21.29 -9.42
CA GLU A 280 11.92 -20.98 -10.73
C GLU A 280 11.15 -19.65 -10.77
N VAL A 281 10.73 -19.14 -9.61
CA VAL A 281 10.00 -17.86 -9.52
C VAL A 281 10.97 -16.71 -9.38
N GLU A 282 10.87 -15.75 -10.29
CA GLU A 282 11.69 -14.56 -10.27
C GLU A 282 10.99 -13.45 -9.49
N ILE A 283 11.67 -12.84 -8.51
CA ILE A 283 11.10 -11.80 -7.66
C ILE A 283 11.87 -10.50 -7.86
N ILE A 284 11.19 -9.45 -8.33
CA ILE A 284 11.75 -8.09 -8.43
C ILE A 284 11.19 -7.26 -7.28
N LEU A 285 12.07 -6.82 -6.39
CA LEU A 285 11.71 -5.99 -5.24
C LEU A 285 12.05 -4.53 -5.48
N ILE A 286 11.05 -3.66 -5.38
CA ILE A 286 11.19 -2.20 -5.50
C ILE A 286 11.01 -1.56 -4.13
N GLU A 287 12.06 -0.93 -3.63
CA GLU A 287 12.12 -0.32 -2.30
C GLU A 287 12.73 1.10 -2.35
N PRO A 288 12.28 2.03 -1.49
CA PRO A 288 13.05 3.23 -1.21
C PRO A 288 14.37 2.84 -0.52
N PRO A 289 15.47 3.59 -0.76
CA PRO A 289 16.73 3.30 -0.10
C PRO A 289 16.63 3.57 1.40
N ARG A 290 17.46 2.91 2.20
CA ARG A 290 17.37 2.98 3.68
C ARG A 290 17.78 4.34 4.26
N ASP A 291 18.40 5.21 3.48
CA ASP A 291 18.70 6.60 3.85
C ASP A 291 17.58 7.58 3.44
N ASP A 292 16.46 7.07 2.94
CA ASP A 292 15.33 7.85 2.46
C ASP A 292 14.45 8.38 3.60
N LEU A 293 14.83 9.55 4.11
CA LEU A 293 14.08 10.22 5.15
C LEU A 293 12.77 10.84 4.67
N LYS A 294 12.55 10.99 3.36
CA LYS A 294 11.25 11.48 2.86
C LYS A 294 10.17 10.45 3.10
N MET A 295 10.48 9.18 2.87
CA MET A 295 9.55 8.07 3.12
C MET A 295 9.34 7.78 4.61
N PHE A 296 10.33 8.07 5.45
CA PHE A 296 10.21 7.96 6.90
C PHE A 296 9.40 9.10 7.53
N LEU A 297 9.63 10.33 7.09
CA LEU A 297 8.90 11.52 7.57
C LEU A 297 7.54 11.70 6.88
N TYR A 298 7.16 10.79 5.98
CA TYR A 298 5.91 10.86 5.27
C TYR A 298 4.72 10.81 6.23
N ASN A 299 4.02 11.92 6.36
CA ASN A 299 2.74 11.95 7.05
C ASN A 299 1.61 11.61 6.06
N ILE A 300 1.05 10.40 6.21
CA ILE A 300 -0.04 9.84 5.39
C ILE A 300 -1.26 10.78 5.32
N LEU A 301 -1.47 11.60 6.37
CA LEU A 301 -2.61 12.53 6.48
C LEU A 301 -2.40 13.86 5.75
N ARG A 302 -1.16 14.23 5.37
CA ARG A 302 -0.86 15.54 4.79
C ARG A 302 -1.01 15.54 3.27
N TYR A 303 -2.12 16.09 2.78
CA TYR A 303 -2.42 16.19 1.34
C TYR A 303 -1.38 16.93 0.51
N SER A 304 -0.78 18.02 1.04
CA SER A 304 0.16 18.87 0.30
C SER A 304 1.51 18.20 -0.02
N VAL A 305 1.77 16.99 0.48
CA VAL A 305 3.03 16.25 0.28
C VAL A 305 2.85 15.07 -0.69
N ARG A 306 1.60 14.78 -1.10
CA ARG A 306 1.29 13.60 -1.92
C ARG A 306 1.97 13.66 -3.29
N VAL A 307 1.97 14.81 -3.98
CA VAL A 307 2.67 14.94 -5.27
C VAL A 307 4.15 14.61 -5.14
N GLY A 308 4.83 15.23 -4.17
CA GLY A 308 6.26 14.99 -3.94
C GLY A 308 6.59 13.52 -3.63
N ILE A 309 5.66 12.78 -3.02
CA ILE A 309 5.84 11.36 -2.68
C ILE A 309 5.57 10.46 -3.89
N ALA A 310 4.60 10.80 -4.74
CA ALA A 310 4.36 10.10 -6.00
C ALA A 310 5.55 10.30 -6.95
N GLU A 311 6.03 11.54 -7.09
CA GLU A 311 7.25 11.85 -7.85
C GLU A 311 8.46 11.09 -7.32
N HIS A 312 8.57 10.99 -5.99
CA HIS A 312 9.67 10.30 -5.34
C HIS A 312 9.63 8.78 -5.61
N GLY A 313 8.45 8.17 -5.54
CA GLY A 313 8.26 6.76 -5.92
C GLY A 313 8.57 6.51 -7.39
N PHE A 314 8.11 7.40 -8.27
CA PHE A 314 8.43 7.37 -9.69
C PHE A 314 9.94 7.42 -9.95
N LYS A 315 10.63 8.39 -9.34
CA LYS A 315 12.09 8.54 -9.47
C LYS A 315 12.85 7.35 -8.90
N THR A 316 12.36 6.77 -7.80
CA THR A 316 12.99 5.60 -7.17
C THR A 316 12.93 4.39 -8.08
N ALA A 317 11.74 4.00 -8.53
CA ALA A 317 11.57 2.85 -9.41
C ALA A 317 12.27 3.06 -10.76
N ARG A 318 12.18 4.27 -11.34
CA ARG A 318 12.89 4.60 -12.58
C ARG A 318 14.40 4.46 -12.43
N ARG A 319 14.98 4.95 -11.33
CA ARG A 319 16.42 4.80 -11.05
C ARG A 319 16.81 3.32 -10.97
N MET A 320 16.06 2.52 -10.21
CA MET A 320 16.33 1.08 -10.08
C MET A 320 16.28 0.37 -11.44
N PHE A 321 15.28 0.65 -12.27
CA PHE A 321 15.17 0.06 -13.61
C PHE A 321 16.29 0.49 -14.56
N LEU A 322 16.87 1.68 -14.39
CA LEU A 322 18.01 2.12 -15.18
C LEU A 322 19.33 1.53 -14.68
N GLU A 323 19.53 1.45 -13.37
CA GLU A 323 20.74 0.88 -12.76
C GLU A 323 20.86 -0.62 -13.03
N HIS A 324 19.73 -1.33 -13.07
CA HIS A 324 19.64 -2.78 -13.28
C HIS A 324 19.00 -3.15 -14.62
N PHE A 325 19.10 -2.29 -15.65
CA PHE A 325 18.34 -2.46 -16.89
C PHE A 325 18.60 -3.80 -17.58
N ASP A 326 19.86 -4.20 -17.75
CA ASP A 326 20.22 -5.45 -18.45
C ASP A 326 19.73 -6.69 -17.71
N GLU A 327 19.84 -6.67 -16.37
CA GLU A 327 19.34 -7.73 -15.50
C GLU A 327 17.81 -7.86 -15.62
N TYR A 328 17.08 -6.77 -15.42
CA TYR A 328 15.62 -6.77 -15.52
C TYR A 328 15.15 -7.07 -16.93
N ALA A 329 15.82 -6.58 -17.98
CA ALA A 329 15.49 -6.92 -19.36
C ALA A 329 15.63 -8.43 -19.62
N GLY A 330 16.64 -9.07 -19.01
CA GLY A 330 16.81 -10.53 -19.04
C GLY A 330 15.69 -11.27 -18.31
N VAL A 331 15.32 -10.81 -17.10
CA VAL A 331 14.21 -11.37 -16.30
C VAL A 331 12.89 -11.25 -17.06
N PHE A 332 12.44 -10.02 -17.34
CA PHE A 332 11.18 -9.79 -18.06
C PHE A 332 11.16 -10.46 -19.45
N GLY A 333 12.30 -10.52 -20.13
CA GLY A 333 12.44 -11.16 -21.44
C GLY A 333 12.16 -12.67 -21.42
N ARG A 334 12.51 -13.38 -20.34
CA ARG A 334 12.15 -14.81 -20.16
C ARG A 334 10.63 -15.03 -20.12
N HIS A 335 9.90 -14.02 -19.66
CA HIS A 335 8.43 -13.99 -19.56
C HIS A 335 7.77 -13.32 -20.77
N GLY A 336 8.51 -13.11 -21.88
CA GLY A 336 7.98 -12.50 -23.09
C GLY A 336 7.71 -10.99 -22.99
N ILE A 337 8.16 -10.35 -21.91
CA ILE A 337 7.97 -8.93 -21.65
C ILE A 337 9.24 -8.17 -22.06
N ARG A 338 9.11 -7.24 -23.01
CA ARG A 338 10.21 -6.44 -23.53
C ARG A 338 10.29 -5.11 -22.78
N LEU A 339 11.45 -4.85 -22.18
CA LEU A 339 11.76 -3.53 -21.62
C LEU A 339 12.30 -2.58 -22.70
N ALA A 340 11.97 -1.29 -22.59
CA ALA A 340 12.40 -0.25 -23.51
C ALA A 340 12.83 1.02 -22.76
N GLN A 341 14.14 1.26 -22.70
CA GLN A 341 14.71 2.44 -22.05
C GLN A 341 14.39 3.74 -22.82
N ASP A 342 14.36 3.69 -24.15
CA ASP A 342 13.99 4.80 -25.03
C ASP A 342 12.55 5.25 -24.81
N LEU A 343 11.62 4.30 -24.64
CA LEU A 343 10.24 4.57 -24.28
C LEU A 343 10.12 5.23 -22.90
N ALA A 344 10.84 4.69 -21.90
CA ALA A 344 10.82 5.25 -20.56
C ALA A 344 11.39 6.67 -20.49
N GLU A 345 12.43 6.95 -21.29
CA GLU A 345 13.01 8.29 -21.42
C GLU A 345 12.04 9.26 -22.13
N TYR A 346 11.34 8.79 -23.17
CA TYR A 346 10.31 9.55 -23.86
C TYR A 346 9.16 9.97 -22.90
N GLU A 347 8.58 9.02 -22.16
CA GLU A 347 7.47 9.31 -21.23
C GLU A 347 7.93 10.20 -20.06
N TYR A 348 9.18 10.08 -19.64
CA TYR A 348 9.76 10.96 -18.63
C TYR A 348 9.86 12.41 -19.10
N ARG A 349 10.33 12.66 -20.33
CA ARG A 349 10.42 14.02 -20.90
C ARG A 349 9.05 14.65 -21.08
N ARG A 350 8.09 13.87 -21.58
CA ARG A 350 6.70 14.29 -21.72
C ARG A 350 6.11 14.72 -20.37
N MET A 351 6.38 13.96 -19.31
CA MET A 351 5.92 14.27 -17.96
C MET A 351 6.52 15.57 -17.40
N LEU A 352 7.76 15.91 -17.77
CA LEU A 352 8.41 17.17 -17.39
C LEU A 352 7.93 18.39 -18.21
N GLY A 353 7.02 18.20 -19.16
CA GLY A 353 6.54 19.26 -20.05
C GLY A 353 7.50 19.62 -21.18
N GLY A 354 8.48 18.75 -21.49
CA GLY A 354 9.28 18.90 -22.71
C GLY A 354 8.44 18.59 -23.94
N GLU A 355 8.58 19.38 -25.01
CA GLU A 355 7.94 19.07 -26.30
C GLU A 355 8.56 17.77 -26.86
N PRO A 356 7.78 16.69 -27.02
CA PRO A 356 8.25 15.51 -27.70
C PRO A 356 8.46 15.84 -29.18
N ASP A 357 9.60 15.43 -29.73
CA ASP A 357 9.81 15.47 -31.17
C ASP A 357 8.70 14.64 -31.84
N HIS A 358 7.83 15.27 -32.64
CA HIS A 358 6.61 14.66 -33.19
C HIS A 358 6.88 13.36 -33.98
N HIS A 359 8.08 13.25 -34.57
CA HIS A 359 8.53 12.03 -35.25
C HIS A 359 8.82 10.88 -34.26
N SER A 360 9.36 11.18 -33.08
CA SER A 360 9.60 10.19 -32.02
C SER A 360 8.31 9.70 -31.36
N GLU A 361 7.32 10.58 -31.16
CA GLU A 361 6.02 10.25 -30.55
C GLU A 361 5.23 9.24 -31.39
N THR A 362 5.06 9.54 -32.68
CA THR A 362 4.29 8.68 -33.60
C THR A 362 4.98 7.33 -33.76
N GLY A 363 6.31 7.31 -33.90
CA GLY A 363 7.10 6.09 -34.04
C GLY A 363 7.05 5.18 -32.82
N LEU A 364 7.26 5.73 -31.62
CA LEU A 364 7.28 4.96 -30.37
C LEU A 364 5.87 4.48 -29.99
N SER A 365 4.84 5.32 -30.14
CA SER A 365 3.45 4.93 -29.87
C SER A 365 2.95 3.84 -30.81
N LEU A 366 3.24 3.97 -32.12
CA LEU A 366 2.89 2.95 -33.10
C LEU A 366 3.62 1.64 -32.82
N ARG A 367 4.93 1.69 -32.55
CA ARG A 367 5.72 0.52 -32.17
C ARG A 367 5.16 -0.16 -30.93
N ARG A 368 4.84 0.60 -29.89
CA ARG A 368 4.23 0.08 -28.64
C ARG A 368 2.92 -0.66 -28.91
N ASN A 369 2.04 -0.07 -29.72
CA ASN A 369 0.75 -0.67 -30.05
C ASN A 369 0.88 -1.92 -30.93
N LEU A 370 1.79 -1.91 -31.91
CA LEU A 370 2.06 -3.07 -32.76
C LEU A 370 2.63 -4.24 -31.96
N GLU A 371 3.57 -3.99 -31.05
CA GLU A 371 4.15 -5.02 -30.20
C GLU A 371 3.14 -5.60 -29.20
N LYS A 372 2.25 -4.77 -28.64
CA LYS A 372 1.13 -5.24 -27.80
C LYS A 372 0.17 -6.13 -28.59
N LEU A 373 -0.09 -5.79 -29.84
CA LEU A 373 -0.96 -6.59 -30.71
C LEU A 373 -0.33 -7.95 -31.04
N ASP A 374 0.96 -7.97 -31.39
CA ASP A 374 1.71 -9.20 -31.68
C ASP A 374 1.73 -10.15 -30.48
N MET A 375 1.95 -9.63 -29.27
CA MET A 375 1.91 -10.44 -28.05
C MET A 375 0.52 -11.03 -27.77
N ARG A 376 -0.55 -10.25 -27.94
CA ARG A 376 -1.93 -10.74 -27.78
C ARG A 376 -2.29 -11.82 -28.80
N LEU A 377 -1.80 -11.71 -30.03
CA LEU A 377 -2.02 -12.71 -31.07
C LEU A 377 -1.32 -14.03 -30.74
N ARG A 378 -0.11 -13.99 -30.16
CA ARG A 378 0.62 -15.20 -29.73
C ARG A 378 -0.04 -15.96 -28.58
N HIS A 379 -0.87 -15.32 -27.77
CA HIS A 379 -1.62 -15.99 -26.70
C HIS A 379 -2.99 -16.54 -27.16
N LEU A 380 -3.45 -16.20 -28.37
CA LEU A 380 -4.73 -16.66 -28.92
C LEU A 380 -4.60 -17.86 -29.88
N GLY A 381 -3.38 -18.24 -30.28
CA GLY A 381 -3.08 -19.43 -31.06
C GLY A 381 -2.32 -20.44 -30.23
#